data_AF-Q9K7I4-F1
#
_entry.id   AF-Q9K7I4-F1
#
_cell.length_a   1.000
_cell.length_b   1.000
_cell.length_c   1.000
_cell.angle_alpha   90.00
_cell.angle_beta   90.00
_cell.angle_gamma   90.00
#
_symmetry.space_group_name_H-M   'P 1'
#
loop_
_entity.id
_entity.type
_entity.pdbx_description
1 polymer ?
#
loop_
_entity_poly.entity_id
_entity_poly.type
_entity_poly.pdbx_seq_one_letter_code
_entity_poly.pdbx_strand_id
1 'polypeptide(L)'
;MAVRRKAAKGEGFPSFEEMVEKELEGYSGFRFLDRGIYAKQLEQWFRFFPKKQFLILKSENFFEDPAKEFRKVICFLNLPVWELPEYANVNWKVLARSKRVERYQKINKETRERLLYYFKPFNDQLYALINKNFGWK
;
A
#
# COMPACT_ATOMS: atom_id res chain seq x y z
N MET A 1 22.17 31.94 -0.50
CA MET A 1 21.73 31.99 0.91
C MET A 1 20.57 31.00 1.11
N ALA A 2 20.84 29.83 1.68
CA ALA A 2 19.80 28.85 1.95
C ALA A 2 19.11 29.18 3.28
N VAL A 3 17.85 29.59 3.21
CA VAL A 3 17.01 29.83 4.40
C VAL A 3 16.70 28.48 5.03
N ARG A 4 17.52 28.08 6.02
CA ARG A 4 17.18 27.00 6.96
C ARG A 4 15.96 27.46 7.76
N ARG A 5 14.78 26.92 7.45
CA ARG A 5 13.64 26.97 8.36
C ARG A 5 14.01 26.22 9.63
N LYS A 6 14.22 26.96 10.73
CA LYS A 6 14.26 26.40 12.08
C LYS A 6 12.92 25.73 12.34
N ALA A 7 12.90 24.41 12.54
CA ALA A 7 11.74 23.74 13.09
C ALA A 7 11.49 24.29 14.50
N ALA A 8 10.27 24.78 14.74
CA ALA A 8 9.84 25.22 16.05
C ALA A 8 9.87 24.03 17.02
N LYS A 9 10.55 24.22 18.16
CA LYS A 9 10.41 23.35 19.33
C LYS A 9 9.02 23.62 19.91
N GLY A 10 8.12 22.63 19.96
CA GLY A 10 6.83 22.83 20.63
C GLY A 10 5.80 21.70 20.58
N GLU A 11 5.77 20.84 19.56
CA GLU A 11 4.79 19.75 19.50
C GLU A 11 5.46 18.44 19.12
N GLY A 12 5.13 17.36 19.81
CA GLY A 12 5.55 16.02 19.43
C GLY A 12 5.08 15.70 18.01
N PHE A 13 5.75 14.74 17.35
CA PHE A 13 5.23 14.24 16.07
C PHE A 13 3.82 13.67 16.30
N PRO A 14 2.81 14.05 15.48
CA PRO A 14 1.44 13.64 15.70
C PRO A 14 1.30 12.11 15.66
N SER A 15 0.33 11.60 16.42
CA SER A 15 -0.01 10.17 16.38
C SER A 15 -0.53 9.78 14.99
N PHE A 16 -0.56 8.47 14.70
CA PHE A 16 -1.11 7.99 13.44
C PHE A 16 -2.58 8.42 13.28
N GLU A 17 -3.35 8.30 14.36
CA GLU A 17 -4.74 8.70 14.45
C GLU A 17 -4.92 10.20 14.17
N GLU A 18 -4.14 11.07 14.82
CA GLU A 18 -4.20 12.52 14.60
C GLU A 18 -3.87 12.90 13.15
N MET A 19 -2.91 12.18 12.54
CA MET A 19 -2.57 12.40 11.14
C MET A 19 -3.70 11.97 10.20
N VAL A 20 -4.35 10.84 10.49
CA VAL A 20 -5.52 10.35 9.72
C VAL A 20 -6.66 11.35 9.80
N GLU A 21 -7.00 11.81 11.01
CA GLU A 21 -8.07 12.80 11.21
C GLU A 21 -7.82 14.07 10.41
N LYS A 22 -6.61 14.63 10.53
CA LYS A 22 -6.23 15.82 9.76
C LYS A 22 -6.37 15.60 8.26
N GLU A 23 -5.89 14.48 7.71
CA GLU A 23 -6.04 14.21 6.27
C GLU A 23 -7.51 14.05 5.86
N LEU A 24 -8.33 13.38 6.67
CA LEU A 24 -9.76 13.21 6.41
C LEU A 24 -10.51 14.56 6.44
N GLU A 25 -10.07 15.51 7.27
CA GLU A 25 -10.56 16.89 7.32
C GLU A 25 -10.02 17.77 6.17
N GLY A 26 -9.15 17.22 5.31
CA GLY A 26 -8.64 17.90 4.11
C GLY A 26 -7.22 18.46 4.24
N TYR A 27 -6.49 18.17 5.33
CA TYR A 27 -5.08 18.53 5.43
C TYR A 27 -4.23 17.71 4.43
N SER A 28 -3.68 18.38 3.43
CA SER A 28 -2.92 17.73 2.34
C SER A 28 -1.41 17.65 2.60
N GLY A 29 -0.94 17.89 3.83
CA GLY A 29 0.50 17.92 4.13
C GLY A 29 1.18 16.56 4.22
N PHE A 30 0.44 15.51 4.62
CA PHE A 30 0.98 14.17 4.84
C PHE A 30 0.85 13.26 3.58
N ARG A 31 -0.31 13.33 2.91
CA ARG A 31 -0.66 12.66 1.63
C ARG A 31 -0.52 11.14 1.64
N PHE A 32 -0.66 10.45 2.77
CA PHE A 32 -0.62 8.99 2.79
C PHE A 32 -1.97 8.36 2.44
N LEU A 33 -3.11 9.01 2.69
CA LEU A 33 -4.41 8.50 2.25
C LEU A 33 -4.54 8.53 0.73
N ASP A 34 -4.13 9.64 0.12
CA ASP A 34 -4.06 9.82 -1.34
C ASP A 34 -3.24 8.71 -2.03
N ARG A 35 -2.13 8.29 -1.40
CA ARG A 35 -1.27 7.20 -1.90
C ARG A 35 -1.94 5.83 -1.82
N GLY A 36 -2.92 5.66 -0.93
CA GLY A 36 -3.74 4.45 -0.83
C GLY A 36 -4.84 4.36 -1.90
N ILE A 37 -5.11 5.44 -2.65
CA ILE A 37 -6.11 5.46 -3.72
C ILE A 37 -5.50 4.90 -5.01
N TYR A 38 -5.45 3.57 -5.12
CA TYR A 38 -4.80 2.89 -6.25
C TYR A 38 -5.53 3.09 -7.59
N ALA A 39 -6.87 3.16 -7.59
CA ALA A 39 -7.66 3.36 -8.80
C ALA A 39 -7.22 4.63 -9.55
N LYS A 40 -7.14 5.76 -8.82
CA LYS A 40 -6.69 7.07 -9.35
C LYS A 40 -5.30 7.01 -9.98
N GLN A 41 -4.39 6.23 -9.38
CA GLN A 41 -3.02 6.10 -9.89
C GLN A 41 -3.00 5.24 -11.16
N LEU A 42 -3.67 4.09 -11.14
CA LEU A 42 -3.74 3.18 -12.29
C LEU A 42 -4.45 3.79 -13.49
N GLU A 43 -5.50 4.60 -13.27
CA GLU A 43 -6.18 5.32 -14.34
C GLU A 43 -5.23 6.23 -15.13
N GLN A 44 -4.27 6.88 -14.44
CA GLN A 44 -3.27 7.70 -15.13
C GLN A 44 -2.36 6.84 -16.00
N TRP A 45 -1.89 5.70 -15.48
CA TRP A 45 -1.06 4.77 -16.25
C TRP A 45 -1.78 4.16 -17.44
N PHE A 46 -3.06 3.82 -17.29
CA PHE A 46 -3.88 3.22 -18.35
C PHE A 46 -4.19 4.17 -19.50
N ARG A 47 -3.95 5.48 -19.35
CA ARG A 47 -4.01 6.44 -20.48
C ARG A 47 -2.85 6.26 -21.45
N PHE A 48 -1.72 5.75 -20.97
CA PHE A 48 -0.49 5.63 -21.77
C PHE A 48 -0.17 4.19 -22.14
N PHE A 49 -0.55 3.23 -21.30
CA PHE A 49 -0.22 1.82 -21.49
C PHE A 49 -1.47 0.94 -21.44
N PRO A 50 -1.65 0.01 -22.40
CA PRO A 50 -2.69 -1.01 -22.36
C PRO A 50 -2.73 -1.79 -21.04
N LYS A 51 -3.93 -2.03 -20.50
CA LYS A 51 -4.13 -2.80 -19.25
C LYS A 51 -3.44 -4.17 -19.24
N LYS A 52 -3.33 -4.83 -20.39
CA LYS A 52 -2.65 -6.14 -20.54
C LYS A 52 -1.15 -6.10 -20.22
N GLN A 53 -0.54 -4.92 -20.16
CA GLN A 53 0.86 -4.73 -19.74
C GLN A 53 1.00 -4.51 -18.23
N PHE A 54 -0.06 -4.75 -17.45
CA PHE A 54 -0.02 -4.67 -16.00
C PHE A 54 -0.41 -6.02 -15.39
N LEU A 55 0.47 -6.52 -14.51
CA LEU A 55 0.14 -7.62 -13.61
C LEU A 55 -0.11 -7.05 -12.21
N ILE A 56 -1.36 -7.16 -11.75
CA ILE A 56 -1.76 -6.66 -10.42
C ILE A 56 -1.95 -7.84 -9.48
N LEU A 57 -1.03 -7.93 -8.51
CA LEU A 57 -0.98 -9.01 -7.52
C LEU A 57 -1.47 -8.52 -6.16
N LYS A 58 -2.05 -9.44 -5.40
CA LYS A 58 -2.49 -9.19 -4.03
C LYS A 58 -1.36 -9.62 -3.09
N SER A 59 -0.84 -8.69 -2.29
CA SER A 59 0.31 -8.95 -1.41
C SER A 59 0.04 -10.06 -0.40
N GLU A 60 -1.18 -10.15 0.13
CA GLU A 60 -1.56 -11.21 1.08
C GLU A 60 -1.43 -12.61 0.46
N ASN A 61 -1.80 -12.78 -0.81
CA ASN A 61 -1.59 -14.05 -1.51
C ASN A 61 -0.10 -14.33 -1.70
N PHE A 62 0.70 -13.29 -1.93
CA PHE A 62 2.15 -13.44 -2.06
C PHE A 62 2.80 -13.84 -0.74
N PHE A 63 2.29 -13.36 0.39
CA PHE A 63 2.78 -13.77 1.71
C PHE A 63 2.34 -15.19 2.08
N GLU A 64 1.15 -15.62 1.63
CA GLU A 64 0.62 -16.96 1.85
C GLU A 64 1.30 -18.03 0.98
N ASP A 65 1.42 -17.76 -0.33
CA ASP A 65 2.06 -18.66 -1.31
C ASP A 65 2.92 -17.86 -2.30
N PRO A 66 4.16 -17.51 -1.91
CA PRO A 66 5.06 -16.74 -2.76
C PRO A 66 5.39 -17.45 -4.07
N ALA A 67 5.50 -18.79 -4.06
CA ALA A 67 5.85 -19.57 -5.24
C ALA A 67 4.75 -19.47 -6.31
N LYS A 68 3.49 -19.56 -5.91
CA LYS A 68 2.35 -19.41 -6.82
C LYS A 68 2.24 -18.01 -7.41
N GLU A 69 2.39 -16.96 -6.59
CA GLU A 69 2.35 -15.59 -7.12
C GLU A 69 3.59 -15.29 -7.98
N PHE A 70 4.76 -15.84 -7.65
CA PHE A 70 5.97 -15.71 -8.46
C PHE A 70 5.82 -16.35 -9.84
N ARG A 71 5.23 -17.54 -9.94
CA ARG A 71 4.93 -18.18 -11.24
C ARG A 71 4.06 -17.29 -12.12
N LYS A 72 3.12 -16.51 -11.56
CA LYS A 72 2.33 -15.54 -12.35
C LYS A 72 3.21 -14.44 -12.93
N VAL A 73 4.21 -13.96 -12.18
CA VAL A 73 5.18 -12.97 -12.66
C VAL A 73 6.00 -13.55 -13.81
N ILE A 74 6.54 -14.77 -13.65
CA ILE A 74 7.30 -15.46 -14.70
C ILE A 74 6.47 -15.62 -15.98
N CYS A 75 5.23 -16.10 -15.86
CA CYS A 75 4.34 -16.24 -17.02
C CYS A 75 4.01 -14.89 -17.67
N PHE A 76 3.74 -13.86 -16.87
CA PHE A 76 3.42 -12.52 -17.38
C PHE A 76 4.59 -11.88 -18.14
N LEU A 77 5.82 -12.10 -17.66
CA LEU A 77 7.04 -11.64 -18.32
C LEU A 77 7.48 -12.54 -19.49
N ASN A 78 6.73 -13.62 -19.77
CA ASN A 78 7.05 -14.63 -20.78
C ASN A 78 8.47 -15.22 -20.60
N LEU A 79 8.83 -15.51 -19.35
CA LEU A 79 10.10 -16.12 -19.01
C LEU A 79 9.97 -17.66 -18.95
N PRO A 80 11.06 -18.41 -19.19
CA PRO A 80 11.09 -19.84 -18.96
C PRO A 80 10.69 -20.18 -17.52
N VAL A 81 10.06 -21.34 -17.34
CA VAL A 81 9.67 -21.81 -16.01
C VAL A 81 10.91 -21.91 -15.13
N TRP A 82 10.89 -21.15 -14.05
CA TRP A 82 11.96 -21.08 -13.08
C TRP A 82 11.36 -20.96 -11.68
N GLU A 83 11.94 -21.68 -10.73
CA GLU A 83 11.57 -21.60 -9.33
C GLU A 83 12.80 -21.29 -8.48
N LEU A 84 12.59 -20.50 -7.43
CA LEU A 84 13.63 -20.26 -6.44
C LEU A 84 13.83 -21.50 -5.56
N PRO A 85 15.07 -21.86 -5.20
CA PRO A 85 15.34 -22.95 -4.26
C PRO A 85 14.65 -22.73 -2.90
N GLU A 86 14.52 -21.46 -2.49
CA GLU A 86 13.77 -21.06 -1.31
C GLU A 86 13.09 -19.70 -1.58
N TYR A 87 11.79 -19.62 -1.31
CA TYR A 87 11.07 -18.35 -1.26
C TYR A 87 11.20 -17.76 0.13
N ALA A 88 12.43 -17.39 0.49
CA ALA A 88 12.71 -16.78 1.78
C ALA A 88 11.90 -15.48 1.87
N ASN A 89 11.01 -15.41 2.84
CA ASN A 89 10.22 -14.22 3.10
C ASN A 89 11.13 -13.22 3.88
N VAL A 90 12.17 -12.74 3.19
CA VAL A 90 13.24 -11.93 3.79
C VAL A 90 12.68 -10.61 4.27
N ASN A 91 11.63 -10.10 3.62
CA ASN A 91 11.05 -8.82 3.96
C ASN A 91 10.35 -8.85 5.33
N TRP A 92 9.55 -9.89 5.67
CA TRP A 92 9.00 -9.98 7.05
C TRP A 92 10.11 -10.22 8.07
N LYS A 93 11.14 -11.02 7.77
CA LYS A 93 12.25 -11.24 8.72
C LYS A 93 13.08 -9.97 8.92
N VAL A 94 13.31 -9.17 7.88
CA VAL A 94 14.03 -7.88 7.95
C VAL A 94 13.16 -6.81 8.62
N LEU A 95 11.86 -6.77 8.30
CA LEU A 95 10.88 -5.91 8.96
C LEU A 95 10.74 -6.27 10.45
N ALA A 96 10.60 -7.56 10.79
CA ALA A 96 10.53 -8.06 12.16
C ALA A 96 11.85 -7.88 12.93
N ARG A 97 13.01 -8.01 12.26
CA ARG A 97 14.32 -7.65 12.85
C ARG A 97 14.49 -6.14 13.02
N SER A 98 13.74 -5.34 12.28
CA SER A 98 13.69 -3.91 12.52
C SER A 98 12.81 -3.68 13.74
N LYS A 99 13.34 -3.00 14.76
CA LYS A 99 12.54 -2.50 15.89
C LYS A 99 11.37 -1.58 15.45
N ARG A 100 11.18 -1.30 14.15
CA ARG A 100 10.06 -0.50 13.62
C ARG A 100 8.75 -1.28 13.62
N VAL A 101 8.78 -2.60 13.42
CA VAL A 101 7.55 -3.39 13.33
C VAL A 101 6.97 -3.71 14.69
N GLU A 102 7.82 -3.98 15.68
CA GLU A 102 7.45 -4.03 17.10
C GLU A 102 6.89 -2.68 17.61
N ARG A 103 7.19 -1.58 16.92
CA ARG A 103 6.73 -0.22 17.25
C ARG A 103 5.46 0.22 16.52
N TYR A 104 4.91 -0.57 15.61
CA TYR A 104 3.59 -0.22 15.07
C TYR A 104 2.56 -0.42 16.17
N GLN A 105 2.15 0.69 16.77
CA GLN A 105 1.03 0.69 17.70
C GLN A 105 -0.20 0.16 16.96
N LYS A 106 -0.97 -0.67 17.65
CA LYS A 106 -2.23 -1.17 17.11
C LYS A 106 -3.14 0.03 16.91
N ILE A 107 -3.53 0.27 15.66
CA ILE A 107 -4.53 1.27 15.31
C ILE A 107 -5.78 1.05 16.18
N ASN A 108 -6.34 2.13 16.70
CA ASN A 108 -7.59 2.03 17.44
C ASN A 108 -8.74 1.60 16.49
N LYS A 109 -9.84 1.11 17.08
CA LYS A 109 -10.97 0.57 16.31
C LYS A 109 -11.68 1.65 15.48
N GLU A 110 -11.85 2.85 16.03
CA GLU A 110 -12.57 3.95 15.41
C GLU A 110 -11.85 4.45 14.14
N THR A 111 -10.55 4.72 14.24
CA THR A 111 -9.72 5.12 13.11
C THR A 111 -9.69 4.02 12.05
N ARG A 112 -9.65 2.73 12.45
CA ARG A 112 -9.78 1.62 11.49
C ARG A 112 -11.11 1.68 10.75
N GLU A 113 -12.23 1.81 11.45
CA GLU A 113 -13.56 1.89 10.85
C GLU A 113 -13.71 3.09 9.90
N ARG A 114 -13.17 4.25 10.30
CA ARG A 114 -13.12 5.45 9.45
C ARG A 114 -12.32 5.23 8.17
N LEU A 115 -11.14 4.63 8.26
CA LEU A 115 -10.32 4.31 7.09
C LEU A 115 -11.03 3.29 6.18
N LEU A 116 -11.68 2.27 6.74
CA LEU A 116 -12.44 1.30 5.95
C LEU A 116 -13.60 1.95 5.21
N TYR A 117 -14.34 2.83 5.88
CA TYR A 117 -15.42 3.60 5.25
C TYR A 117 -14.88 4.51 4.14
N TYR A 118 -13.80 5.25 4.43
CA TYR A 118 -13.16 6.16 3.49
C TYR A 118 -12.64 5.44 2.24
N PHE A 119 -11.94 4.31 2.39
CA PHE A 119 -11.35 3.58 1.27
C PHE A 119 -12.35 2.71 0.49
N LYS A 120 -13.50 2.38 1.06
CA LYS A 120 -14.50 1.52 0.40
C LYS A 120 -14.84 1.94 -1.05
N PRO A 121 -15.28 3.19 -1.33
CA PRO A 121 -15.62 3.58 -2.71
C PRO A 121 -14.41 3.50 -3.65
N PHE A 122 -13.21 3.80 -3.17
CA PHE A 122 -11.98 3.74 -3.97
C PHE A 122 -11.54 2.29 -4.26
N ASN A 123 -11.76 1.38 -3.30
CA ASN A 123 -11.54 -0.05 -3.49
C ASN A 123 -12.55 -0.64 -4.48
N ASP A 124 -13.83 -0.25 -4.37
CA ASP A 124 -14.86 -0.68 -5.32
C ASP A 124 -14.53 -0.20 -6.75
N GLN A 125 -14.07 1.05 -6.90
CA GLN A 125 -13.55 1.57 -8.17
C GLN A 125 -12.34 0.78 -8.68
N LEU A 126 -11.38 0.47 -7.81
CA LEU A 126 -10.22 -0.34 -8.17
C LEU A 126 -10.66 -1.71 -8.69
N TYR A 127 -11.55 -2.39 -7.98
CA TYR A 127 -12.00 -3.74 -8.35
C TYR A 127 -12.70 -3.77 -9.70
N ALA A 128 -13.54 -2.77 -9.98
CA ALA A 128 -14.15 -2.58 -11.29
C ALA A 128 -13.08 -2.29 -12.36
N LEU A 129 -12.12 -1.41 -12.06
CA LEU A 129 -11.07 -0.99 -12.98
C LEU A 129 -10.18 -2.15 -13.44
N ILE A 130 -9.84 -3.06 -12.52
CA ILE A 130 -8.93 -4.20 -12.75
C ILE A 130 -9.67 -5.53 -12.99
N ASN A 131 -11.01 -5.51 -12.95
CA ASN A 131 -11.89 -6.68 -13.03
C ASN A 131 -11.50 -7.81 -12.04
N LYS A 132 -11.18 -7.44 -10.80
CA LYS A 132 -10.73 -8.37 -9.75
C LYS A 132 -11.03 -7.80 -8.37
N ASN A 133 -11.70 -8.59 -7.53
CA ASN A 133 -12.02 -8.21 -6.16
C ASN A 133 -10.96 -8.78 -5.19
N PHE A 134 -10.33 -7.91 -4.40
CA PHE A 134 -9.35 -8.33 -3.38
C PHE A 134 -9.95 -8.54 -1.99
N GLY A 135 -11.20 -8.13 -1.76
CA GLY A 135 -11.90 -8.34 -0.50
C GLY A 135 -11.31 -7.58 0.69
N TRP A 136 -10.58 -6.48 0.45
CA TRP A 136 -10.01 -5.68 1.52
C TRP A 136 -11.10 -5.09 2.43
N LYS A 137 -10.93 -5.31 3.75
CA LYS A 137 -11.79 -4.93 4.88
C LYS A 137 -10.96 -4.76 6.15
#